data_AF-M8CH45-F1
#
_entry.id   AF-M8CH45-F1
#
_cell.length_a   1.000
_cell.length_b   1.000
_cell.length_c   1.000
_cell.angle_alpha   90.00
_cell.angle_beta   90.00
_cell.angle_gamma   90.00
#
_symmetry.space_group_name_H-M   'P 1'
#
loop_
_entity.id
_entity.type
_entity.pdbx_description
1 polymer ?
#
loop_
_entity_poly.entity_id
_entity_poly.type
_entity_poly.pdbx_seq_one_letter_code
_entity_poly.pdbx_strand_id
1 'polypeptide(L)' 'MMPFGAGRRVCPAMALALLHLEYFVANLVREFEWREEAGEEVDLTEKLEFTVVMRRPLKARAVPLRQGMPIAATGSG' A
#
# COMPACT_ATOMS: atom_id res chain seq x y z
N MET A 1 -11.69 3.30 -16.32
CA MET A 1 -10.82 2.11 -16.26
C MET A 1 -11.55 1.01 -15.51
N MET A 2 -11.52 -0.25 -15.98
CA MET A 2 -12.15 -1.40 -15.30
C MET A 2 -11.05 -2.41 -14.92
N PRO A 3 -10.31 -2.19 -13.82
CA PRO A 3 -9.13 -3.00 -13.46
C PRO A 3 -9.46 -4.47 -13.19
N PHE A 4 -10.72 -4.75 -12.83
CA PHE A 4 -11.23 -6.09 -12.58
C PHE A 4 -12.14 -6.60 -13.72
N GLY A 5 -12.20 -5.90 -14.86
CA GLY A 5 -13.15 -6.20 -15.93
C GLY A 5 -14.61 -5.95 -15.52
N ALA A 6 -15.54 -6.47 -16.31
CA ALA A 6 -16.98 -6.35 -16.08
C ALA A 6 -17.77 -7.50 -16.74
N GLY A 7 -19.03 -7.65 -16.37
CA GLY A 7 -19.96 -8.64 -16.95
C GLY A 7 -19.57 -10.08 -16.62
N ARG A 8 -19.82 -11.00 -17.55
CA ARG A 8 -19.66 -12.46 -17.36
C ARG A 8 -18.22 -12.93 -17.10
N ARG A 9 -17.23 -12.08 -17.36
CA ARG A 9 -15.79 -12.35 -17.14
C ARG A 9 -15.15 -11.37 -16.16
N VAL A 10 -15.95 -10.76 -15.28
CA VAL A 10 -15.43 -9.97 -14.17
C VAL A 10 -14.51 -10.83 -13.29
N CYS A 11 -13.45 -10.23 -12.75
CA CYS A 11 -12.56 -10.90 -11.82
C CYS A 11 -13.38 -11.40 -10.62
N PRO A 12 -13.40 -12.73 -10.36
CA PRO A 12 -14.19 -13.28 -9.26
C PRO A 12 -13.69 -12.82 -7.88
N ALA A 13 -12.45 -12.34 -7.80
CA ALA A 13 -11.82 -11.87 -6.57
C ALA A 13 -12.00 -10.36 -6.31
N MET A 14 -12.80 -9.63 -7.10
CA MET A 14 -12.93 -8.16 -6.99
C MET A 14 -13.27 -7.69 -5.56
N ALA A 15 -14.29 -8.27 -4.93
CA ALA A 15 -14.71 -7.87 -3.58
C ALA A 15 -13.63 -8.16 -2.53
N LEU A 16 -12.97 -9.32 -2.64
CA LEU A 16 -11.88 -9.71 -1.75
C LEU A 16 -10.68 -8.77 -1.89
N ALA A 17 -10.31 -8.44 -3.13
CA ALA A 17 -9.19 -7.55 -3.43
C ALA A 17 -9.44 -6.15 -2.86
N LEU A 18 -10.65 -5.60 -3.03
CA LEU A 18 -11.00 -4.30 -2.46
C LEU A 18 -10.90 -4.29 -0.93
N LEU A 19 -11.49 -5.28 -0.26
CA LEU A 19 -11.40 -5.41 1.20
C LEU A 19 -9.93 -5.45 1.69
N HIS A 20 -9.09 -6.24 1.01
CA HIS A 20 -7.67 -6.36 1.37
C HIS A 20 -6.90 -5.07 1.11
N LEU A 21 -7.08 -4.46 -0.06
CA LEU A 21 -6.36 -3.24 -0.44
C LEU A 21 -6.74 -2.06 0.45
N GLU A 22 -8.03 -1.89 0.75
CA GLU A 22 -8.51 -0.83 1.63
C GLU A 22 -7.90 -0.97 3.04
N TYR A 23 -8.00 -2.15 3.65
CA TYR A 23 -7.44 -2.39 4.97
C TYR A 23 -5.91 -2.26 4.99
N PHE A 24 -5.23 -2.82 3.99
CA PHE A 24 -3.77 -2.79 3.90
C PHE A 24 -3.25 -1.35 3.74
N VAL A 25 -3.77 -0.61 2.76
CA VAL A 25 -3.36 0.78 2.51
C VAL A 25 -3.70 1.67 3.70
N ALA A 26 -4.89 1.52 4.31
CA ALA A 26 -5.27 2.31 5.48
C ALA A 26 -4.29 2.14 6.65
N ASN A 27 -3.80 0.92 6.90
CA ASN A 27 -2.79 0.69 7.93
C ASN A 27 -1.42 1.27 7.53
N LEU A 28 -0.99 1.11 6.27
CA LEU A 28 0.29 1.64 5.82
C LEU A 28 0.38 3.17 5.93
N VAL A 29 -0.69 3.90 5.59
CA VAL A 29 -0.71 5.36 5.67
C VAL A 29 -0.93 5.86 7.11
N ARG A 30 -1.61 5.08 7.96
CA ARG A 30 -1.83 5.43 9.36
C ARG A 30 -0.58 5.27 10.21
N GLU A 31 0.23 4.23 9.92
CA GLU A 31 1.34 3.85 10.80
C GLU A 31 2.71 4.40 10.33
N PHE A 32 2.87 4.78 9.05
CA PHE A 32 4.18 5.16 8.50
C PHE A 32 4.18 6.47 7.73
N GLU A 33 5.24 7.26 7.93
CA GLU A 33 5.69 8.28 7.00
C GLU A 33 6.54 7.60 5.92
N TRP A 34 6.21 7.83 4.66
CA TRP A 34 6.92 7.23 3.52
C TRP A 34 7.89 8.24 2.93
N ARG A 35 9.17 7.83 2.84
CA ARG A 35 10.24 8.64 2.25
C ARG A 35 10.88 7.88 1.11
N GLU A 36 11.36 8.63 0.11
CA GLU A 36 12.16 8.08 -0.98
C GLU A 36 13.49 7.53 -0.45
N GLU A 37 14.09 6.58 -1.18
CA GLU A 37 15.46 6.16 -0.96
C GLU A 37 16.42 7.28 -1.40
N ALA A 38 17.55 7.46 -0.70
CA ALA A 38 18.36 8.66 -0.91
C ALA A 38 19.03 8.61 -2.30
N GLY A 39 18.77 9.62 -3.13
CA GLY A 39 19.33 9.69 -4.48
C GLY A 39 18.62 8.82 -5.52
N GLU A 40 17.48 8.21 -5.18
CA GLU A 40 16.65 7.47 -6.13
C GLU A 40 15.28 8.16 -6.28
N GLU A 41 15.06 8.83 -7.42
CA GLU A 41 13.74 9.37 -7.78
C GLU A 41 12.75 8.22 -8.05
N VAL A 42 11.48 8.46 -7.72
CA VAL A 42 10.40 7.51 -7.99
C VAL A 42 10.13 7.41 -9.49
N ASP A 43 10.47 6.27 -10.08
CA ASP A 43 10.20 5.93 -11.48
C ASP A 43 8.95 5.04 -11.58
N LEU A 44 7.84 5.61 -12.06
CA LEU A 44 6.58 4.89 -12.28
C LEU A 44 6.45 4.31 -13.70
N THR A 45 7.51 4.34 -14.52
CA THR A 45 7.44 3.73 -15.84
C THR A 45 7.26 2.22 -15.75
N GLU A 46 6.53 1.66 -16.69
CA GLU A 46 6.10 0.27 -16.65
C GLU A 46 6.86 -0.59 -17.68
N LYS A 47 6.83 -1.90 -17.44
CA LYS A 47 7.14 -2.94 -18.42
C LYS A 47 6.10 -4.05 -18.30
N LEU A 48 5.82 -4.70 -19.43
CA LEU A 48 4.94 -5.87 -19.46
C LEU A 48 5.78 -7.13 -19.23
N GLU A 49 5.40 -7.90 -18.22
CA GLU A 49 5.85 -9.27 -18.02
C GLU A 49 4.62 -10.19 -18.00
N PHE A 50 4.52 -11.13 -17.06
CA PHE A 50 3.27 -11.85 -16.81
C PHE A 50 2.15 -10.91 -16.32
N THR A 51 2.52 -9.86 -15.60
CA THR A 51 1.66 -8.72 -15.24
C THR A 51 2.34 -7.41 -15.63
N VAL A 52 1.63 -6.29 -15.51
CA VAL A 52 2.27 -4.96 -15.56
C VAL A 52 3.07 -4.77 -14.27
N VAL A 53 4.36 -4.49 -14.41
CA VAL A 53 5.27 -4.25 -13.29
C VAL A 53 6.05 -2.95 -13.52
N MET A 54 6.55 -2.35 -12.44
CA MET A 54 7.43 -1.20 -12.55
C MET A 54 8.74 -1.60 -13.24
N ARG A 55 9.21 -0.76 -14.17
CA ARG A 55 10.46 -0.95 -14.91
C ARG A 55 11.64 -1.04 -13.95
N ARG A 56 11.63 -0.19 -12.92
CA ARG A 56 12.57 -0.20 -11.80
C ARG A 56 11.76 -0.47 -10.53
N PRO A 57 12.10 -1.51 -9.73
CA PRO A 57 11.37 -1.79 -8.49
C PRO A 57 11.37 -0.57 -7.56
N LEU A 58 10.21 -0.22 -7.02
CA LEU A 58 10.07 0.87 -6.05
C LEU A 58 10.86 0.53 -4.77
N LYS A 59 11.70 1.47 -4.33
CA LYS A 59 12.34 1.45 -3.02
C LYS A 59 11.78 2.59 -2.18
N ALA A 60 11.35 2.28 -0.97
CA ALA A 60 10.81 3.26 -0.05
C ALA A 60 11.29 2.98 1.37
N ARG A 61 11.49 4.05 2.13
CA ARG A 61 11.76 4.00 3.57
C ARG A 61 10.48 4.29 4.33
N ALA A 62 10.00 3.29 5.05
CA ALA A 62 8.85 3.42 5.95
C ALA A 62 9.34 3.83 7.34
N VAL A 63 9.01 5.03 7.79
CA VAL A 63 9.35 5.56 9.12
C VAL A 63 8.11 5.50 10.01
N PRO A 64 8.11 4.75 11.14
CA PRO A 64 6.94 4.68 12.01
C PRO A 64 6.53 6.05 12.56
N LEU A 65 5.26 6.41 12.43
CA LEU A 65 4.71 7.69 12.95
C LEU A 65 4.53 7.67 14.47
N ARG A 66 4.35 6.49 15.07
CA ARG A 66 3.97 6.32 16.49
C ARG A 66 5.11 5.90 17.41
N GLN A 67 6.35 6.27 17.10
CA GLN A 67 7.45 6.16 18.08
C GLN A 67 7.34 7.32 19.08
N GLY A 68 6.49 7.17 20.11
CA GLY A 68 6.46 8.14 21.21
C GLY A 68 5.21 8.20 22.09
N MET A 69 4.13 7.45 21.81
CA MET A 69 2.99 7.44 22.73
C MET A 69 3.11 6.24 23.69
N PRO A 70 3.55 6.42 24.96
CA PRO A 70 3.23 5.43 25.97
C PRO A 70 1.71 5.33 25.99
N ILE A 71 1.17 4.13 25.84
CA ILE A 71 -0.22 3.85 26.17
C ILE A 71 -0.34 4.22 27.64
N ALA A 72 -0.80 5.44 27.93
CA ALA A 72 -1.12 5.84 29.28
C ALA A 72 -2.14 4.82 29.76
N ALA A 73 -1.72 3.99 30.71
CA ALA A 73 -2.54 3.04 31.42
C ALA A 73 -3.80 3.78 31.90
N THR A 74 -4.88 3.62 31.15
CA THR A 74 -6.18 4.17 31.53
C THR A 74 -6.85 3.09 32.34
N GLY A 75 -6.87 3.28 33.67
CA GLY A 75 -7.68 2.46 34.57
C GLY A 75 -6.98 2.07 35.88
N SER A 76 -6.59 3.06 36.69
CA SER A 76 -6.64 2.90 38.15
C SER A 76 -7.93 3.58 38.59
N GLY A 77 -8.85 2.81 39.14
CA GLY A 77 -10.18 3.20 39.59
C GLY A 77 -11.03 1.98 39.87
#